data_AF-A0ABD1DDY5-F1
#
_entry.id   AF-A0ABD1DDY5-F1
#
_cell.length_a   1.000
_cell.length_b   1.000
_cell.length_c   1.000
_cell.angle_alpha   90.00
_cell.angle_beta   90.00
_cell.angle_gamma   90.00
#
_symmetry.space_group_name_H-M   'P 1'
#
loop_
_entity.id
_entity.type
_entity.pdbx_description
1 polymer ?
#
loop_
_entity_poly.entity_id
_entity_poly.type
_entity_poly.pdbx_seq_one_letter_code
_entity_poly.pdbx_strand_id
1 'polypeptide(L)'
;VWCDWMLYHTGTWNPPPFCTDYKIGASTGHDPWSGLSALMTLLARLDTNKEILQVVAQEDSLADFEVVRLQEDITLAGFTPLMYNVPEPIFTHKDRDMEEAQNALRVQKLIFFGTGCLCKCDPPVLRKTVTTRTRSSQAAAGEVTEELFESVVQNRIEGSSDSEILLESFSEDEGETSVAEVATPKSTKANCDQPQQSKRKSGQKEPAKGQDDDMTEESVTQSSQEIRKLLRRKDELERRQKMQERYSERLQVEEGAC
;
A
#
# COMPACT_ATOMS: atom_id res chain seq x y z
N VAL A 1 -4.26 -21.85 3.51
CA VAL A 1 -5.53 -21.34 2.93
C VAL A 1 -5.33 -20.23 1.91
N TRP A 2 -4.98 -18.99 2.28
CA TRP A 2 -4.93 -17.88 1.31
C TRP A 2 -3.91 -18.13 0.18
N CYS A 3 -2.73 -18.64 0.53
CA CYS A 3 -1.74 -19.10 -0.44
C CYS A 3 -2.29 -20.18 -1.37
N ASP A 4 -3.07 -21.13 -0.85
CA ASP A 4 -3.69 -22.19 -1.65
C ASP A 4 -4.71 -21.61 -2.64
N TRP A 5 -5.51 -20.63 -2.22
CA TRP A 5 -6.41 -19.91 -3.12
C TRP A 5 -5.63 -19.16 -4.21
N MET A 6 -4.58 -18.42 -3.84
CA MET A 6 -3.75 -17.68 -4.78
C MET A 6 -3.10 -18.59 -5.83
N LEU A 7 -2.69 -19.81 -5.46
CA LEU A 7 -2.10 -20.77 -6.41
C LEU A 7 -3.02 -21.08 -7.61
N TYR A 8 -4.34 -21.16 -7.40
CA TYR A 8 -5.29 -21.50 -8.48
C TYR A 8 -5.94 -20.28 -9.13
N HIS A 9 -5.79 -19.10 -8.54
CA HIS A 9 -6.42 -17.86 -9.00
C HIS A 9 -5.39 -16.82 -9.43
N THR A 10 -4.28 -17.27 -10.04
CA THR A 10 -3.16 -16.40 -10.47
C THR A 10 -3.62 -15.21 -11.29
N GLY A 11 -4.56 -15.39 -12.24
CA GLY A 11 -5.09 -14.30 -13.05
C GLY A 11 -5.87 -13.22 -12.27
N THR A 12 -6.19 -13.46 -10.99
CA THR A 12 -6.87 -12.47 -10.14
C THR A 12 -5.90 -11.51 -9.44
N TRP A 13 -4.65 -11.95 -9.22
CA TRP A 13 -3.67 -11.19 -8.45
C TRP A 13 -2.33 -10.97 -9.16
N ASN A 14 -2.07 -11.61 -10.30
CA ASN A 14 -0.86 -11.40 -11.10
C ASN A 14 -1.24 -10.91 -12.52
N PRO A 15 -0.81 -9.71 -12.97
CA PRO A 15 0.06 -8.77 -12.27
C PRO A 15 -0.56 -8.25 -10.96
N PRO A 16 0.27 -7.97 -9.92
CA PRO A 16 -0.22 -7.41 -8.66
C PRO A 16 -1.11 -6.19 -8.88
N PRO A 17 -2.31 -6.15 -8.26
CA PRO A 17 -3.17 -4.97 -8.35
C PRO A 17 -2.48 -3.78 -7.68
N PHE A 18 -2.84 -2.57 -8.10
CA PHE A 18 -2.34 -1.35 -7.49
C PHE A 18 -2.79 -1.29 -6.02
N CYS A 19 -1.84 -1.16 -5.10
CA CYS A 19 -2.13 -1.11 -3.66
C CYS A 19 -2.82 0.21 -3.23
N THR A 20 -2.91 1.20 -4.13
CA THR A 20 -3.57 2.50 -3.91
C THR A 20 -5.06 2.39 -3.64
N ASP A 21 -5.69 1.33 -4.14
CA ASP A 21 -7.15 1.16 -4.07
C ASP A 21 -7.60 0.59 -2.71
N TYR A 22 -6.66 0.06 -1.92
CA TYR A 22 -6.93 -0.63 -0.66
C TYR A 22 -6.47 0.22 0.52
N LYS A 23 -7.39 1.03 1.07
CA LYS A 23 -7.17 1.73 2.35
C LYS A 23 -7.32 0.74 3.52
N ILE A 24 -6.24 0.08 3.90
CA ILE A 24 -6.21 -0.78 5.08
C ILE A 24 -5.80 0.09 6.29
N GLY A 25 -6.79 0.57 7.04
CA GLY A 25 -6.57 1.40 8.22
C GLY A 25 -6.14 2.84 7.90
N ALA A 26 -5.43 3.48 8.82
CA ALA A 26 -5.02 4.89 8.69
C ALA A 26 -3.76 5.10 7.82
N SER A 27 -3.08 4.03 7.35
CA SER A 27 -1.89 4.16 6.51
C SER A 27 -2.25 4.01 5.04
N THR A 28 -1.78 4.96 4.23
CA THR A 28 -2.01 5.03 2.78
C THR A 28 -0.97 4.25 1.97
N GLY A 29 -0.24 3.32 2.60
CA GLY A 29 0.96 2.70 2.04
C GLY A 29 1.18 1.27 2.48
N HIS A 30 0.12 0.47 2.60
CA HIS A 30 0.27 -0.94 2.92
C HIS A 30 0.75 -1.72 1.69
N ASP A 31 2.01 -2.17 1.70
CA ASP A 31 2.57 -3.09 0.71
C ASP A 31 2.58 -4.53 1.26
N PRO A 32 1.58 -5.37 0.92
CA PRO A 32 1.52 -6.75 1.40
C PRO A 32 2.68 -7.60 0.85
N TRP A 33 3.26 -7.24 -0.29
CA TRP A 33 4.32 -8.00 -0.93
C TRP A 33 5.65 -7.87 -0.19
N SER A 34 5.97 -6.66 0.30
CA SER A 34 7.11 -6.45 1.20
C SER A 34 6.93 -7.18 2.54
N GLY A 35 5.72 -7.18 3.09
CA GLY A 35 5.41 -7.97 4.29
C GLY A 35 5.64 -9.47 4.08
N LEU A 36 5.21 -9.98 2.92
CA LEU A 36 5.40 -11.38 2.54
C LEU A 36 6.87 -11.71 2.27
N SER A 37 7.66 -10.80 1.69
CA SER A 37 9.10 -11.00 1.48
C SER A 37 9.86 -11.07 2.81
N ALA A 38 9.48 -10.24 3.78
CA ALA A 38 10.02 -10.31 5.14
C ALA A 38 9.69 -11.65 5.81
N LEU A 39 8.44 -12.11 5.70
CA LEU A 39 8.03 -13.43 6.21
C LEU A 39 8.85 -14.55 5.55
N MET A 40 8.99 -14.54 4.22
CA MET A 40 9.76 -15.55 3.49
C MET A 40 11.24 -15.59 3.91
N THR A 41 11.84 -14.44 4.19
CA THR A 41 13.21 -14.35 4.72
C THR A 41 13.32 -14.99 6.10
N LEU A 42 12.33 -14.80 6.97
CA LEU A 42 12.29 -15.45 8.28
C LEU A 42 12.11 -16.97 8.15
N LEU A 43 11.18 -17.41 7.30
CA LEU A 43 10.91 -18.83 7.07
C LEU A 43 12.12 -19.56 6.48
N ALA A 44 12.92 -18.91 5.65
CA ALA A 44 14.14 -19.50 5.09
C ALA A 44 15.22 -19.81 6.13
N ARG A 45 15.16 -19.16 7.30
CA ARG A 45 16.06 -19.39 8.44
C ARG A 45 15.45 -20.32 9.50
N LEU A 46 14.17 -20.65 9.35
CA LEU A 46 13.47 -21.47 10.33
C LEU A 46 13.84 -22.94 10.11
N ASP A 47 14.47 -23.54 11.11
CA ASP A 47 14.62 -24.98 11.16
C ASP A 47 13.23 -25.59 11.38
N THR A 48 12.76 -26.32 10.38
CA THR A 48 11.39 -26.82 10.31
C THR A 48 11.28 -28.29 10.70
N ASN A 49 12.32 -28.90 11.28
CA ASN A 49 12.37 -30.33 11.60
C ASN A 49 11.77 -31.16 10.45
N LYS A 50 12.23 -30.90 9.21
CA LYS A 50 11.58 -31.37 7.98
C LYS A 50 11.47 -32.90 7.92
N GLU A 51 12.29 -33.60 8.68
CA GLU A 51 12.33 -35.05 8.82
C GLU A 51 11.10 -35.62 9.56
N ILE A 52 10.33 -34.77 10.26
CA ILE A 52 9.06 -35.16 10.90
C ILE A 52 7.96 -35.47 9.88
N LEU A 53 8.08 -34.97 8.65
CA LEU A 53 7.12 -35.15 7.57
C LEU A 53 7.66 -36.12 6.52
N GLN A 54 6.81 -37.03 6.06
CA GLN A 54 7.17 -38.03 5.07
C GLN A 54 6.08 -38.18 4.02
N VAL A 55 6.51 -38.32 2.76
CA VAL A 55 5.65 -38.79 1.66
C VAL A 55 5.92 -40.29 1.58
N VAL A 56 5.02 -41.10 2.12
CA VAL A 56 5.27 -42.54 2.27
C VAL A 56 5.36 -43.19 0.88
N ALA A 57 6.54 -43.72 0.54
CA ALA A 57 6.80 -44.42 -0.72
C ALA A 57 6.78 -45.96 -0.59
N GLN A 58 6.66 -46.51 0.63
CA GLN A 58 6.64 -47.96 0.87
C GLN A 58 5.42 -48.36 1.71
N GLU A 59 4.54 -49.16 1.11
CA GLU A 59 3.27 -49.62 1.70
C GLU A 59 3.46 -50.38 3.02
N ASP A 60 4.60 -51.07 3.19
CA ASP A 60 4.87 -51.94 4.34
C ASP A 60 5.11 -51.18 5.65
N SER A 61 5.39 -49.87 5.59
CA SER A 61 5.63 -49.04 6.79
C SER A 61 4.43 -48.21 7.23
N LEU A 62 3.30 -48.23 6.52
CA LEU A 62 2.12 -47.41 6.85
C LEU A 62 1.55 -47.66 8.26
N ALA A 63 1.83 -48.82 8.87
CA ALA A 63 1.32 -49.17 10.19
C ALA A 63 1.83 -48.23 11.30
N ASP A 64 3.02 -47.67 11.17
CA ASP A 64 3.64 -46.79 12.19
C ASP A 64 3.45 -45.30 11.88
N PHE A 65 2.75 -45.00 10.78
CA PHE A 65 2.51 -43.65 10.31
C PHE A 65 1.04 -43.27 10.38
N GLU A 66 0.79 -41.98 10.46
CA GLU A 66 -0.53 -41.38 10.37
C GLU A 66 -0.52 -40.15 9.48
N VAL A 67 -1.68 -39.87 8.86
CA VAL A 67 -1.83 -38.76 7.92
C VAL A 67 -1.91 -37.45 8.68
N VAL A 68 -1.02 -36.51 8.34
CA VAL A 68 -1.05 -35.15 8.87
C VAL A 68 -2.16 -34.37 8.17
N ARG A 69 -3.24 -34.08 8.90
CA ARG A 69 -4.35 -33.25 8.39
C ARG A 69 -4.36 -31.91 9.10
N LEU A 70 -4.39 -30.83 8.32
CA LEU A 70 -4.54 -29.48 8.86
C LEU A 70 -6.01 -29.18 9.15
N GLN A 71 -6.27 -28.54 10.28
CA GLN A 71 -7.64 -28.21 10.71
C GLN A 71 -8.34 -27.30 9.70
N GLU A 72 -7.63 -26.35 9.11
CA GLU A 72 -8.15 -25.46 8.07
C GLU A 72 -8.56 -26.20 6.80
N ASP A 73 -7.87 -27.27 6.43
CA ASP A 73 -8.18 -28.09 5.25
C ASP A 73 -9.42 -28.96 5.51
N ILE A 74 -9.59 -29.46 6.75
CA ILE A 74 -10.80 -30.18 7.17
C ILE A 74 -12.00 -29.21 7.19
N THR A 75 -11.81 -28.02 7.76
CA THR A 75 -12.87 -27.02 7.93
C THR A 75 -13.38 -26.50 6.60
N LEU A 76 -12.50 -26.37 5.60
CA LEU A 76 -12.82 -25.87 4.26
C LEU A 76 -13.03 -26.99 3.23
N ALA A 77 -13.16 -28.25 3.67
CA ALA A 77 -13.43 -29.36 2.79
C ALA A 77 -14.74 -29.14 2.00
N GLY A 78 -14.67 -29.25 0.67
CA GLY A 78 -15.81 -29.01 -0.22
C GLY A 78 -16.01 -27.54 -0.60
N PHE A 79 -15.20 -26.60 -0.08
CA PHE A 79 -15.25 -25.20 -0.50
C PHE A 79 -14.68 -25.04 -1.91
N THR A 80 -15.55 -24.91 -2.90
CA THR A 80 -15.22 -24.96 -4.35
C THR A 80 -14.01 -24.10 -4.75
N PRO A 81 -13.82 -22.86 -4.25
CA PRO A 81 -12.64 -22.07 -4.57
C PRO A 81 -11.29 -22.67 -4.13
N LEU A 82 -11.28 -23.72 -3.30
CA LEU A 82 -10.07 -24.44 -2.88
C LEU A 82 -10.01 -25.88 -3.41
N MET A 83 -11.00 -26.33 -4.19
CA MET A 83 -11.13 -27.73 -4.64
C MET A 83 -10.30 -28.06 -5.88
N TYR A 84 -9.50 -27.13 -6.39
CA TYR A 84 -8.75 -27.30 -7.65
C TYR A 84 -7.53 -28.21 -7.55
N ASN A 85 -7.17 -28.66 -6.34
CA ASN A 85 -6.14 -29.68 -6.16
C ASN A 85 -6.40 -30.52 -4.91
N VAL A 86 -6.27 -31.83 -5.06
CA VAL A 86 -6.24 -32.76 -3.93
C VAL A 86 -4.76 -32.92 -3.57
N PRO A 87 -4.29 -32.32 -2.47
CA PRO A 87 -2.89 -32.44 -2.08
C PRO A 87 -2.55 -33.90 -1.81
N GLU A 88 -1.32 -34.28 -2.17
CA GLU A 88 -0.79 -35.60 -1.83
C GLU A 88 -0.78 -35.78 -0.30
N PRO A 89 -1.15 -36.96 0.22
CA PRO A 89 -1.14 -37.20 1.65
C PRO A 89 0.28 -37.08 2.22
N ILE A 90 0.42 -36.29 3.27
CA ILE A 90 1.65 -36.18 4.05
C ILE A 90 1.47 -36.96 5.35
N PHE A 91 2.50 -37.66 5.78
CA PHE A 91 2.47 -38.52 6.95
C PHE A 91 3.49 -38.08 8.00
N THR A 92 3.23 -38.46 9.24
CA THR A 92 4.21 -38.40 10.33
C THR A 92 4.20 -39.72 11.09
N HIS A 93 5.30 -40.04 11.76
CA HIS A 93 5.40 -41.25 12.58
C HIS A 93 4.61 -41.06 13.87
N LYS A 94 3.94 -42.10 14.36
CA LYS A 94 3.07 -42.05 15.56
C LYS A 94 3.77 -41.62 16.84
N ASP A 95 5.08 -41.81 16.92
CA ASP A 95 5.92 -41.38 18.06
C ASP A 95 6.28 -39.87 18.02
N ARG A 96 5.89 -39.16 16.96
CA ARG A 96 6.17 -37.73 16.80
C ARG A 96 4.97 -36.90 17.25
N ASP A 97 5.23 -35.64 17.61
CA ASP A 97 4.17 -34.72 17.95
C ASP A 97 3.40 -34.30 16.69
N MET A 98 2.10 -34.60 16.68
CA MET A 98 1.19 -34.23 15.60
C MET A 98 1.05 -32.71 15.45
N GLU A 99 1.09 -31.94 16.54
CA GLU A 99 0.99 -30.47 16.46
C GLU A 99 2.24 -29.89 15.79
N GLU A 100 3.42 -30.40 16.14
CA GLU A 100 4.68 -30.05 15.49
C GLU A 100 4.65 -30.40 14.00
N ALA A 101 4.18 -31.61 13.65
CA ALA A 101 4.05 -32.03 12.26
C ALA A 101 3.09 -31.14 11.46
N GLN A 102 1.94 -30.77 12.01
CA GLN A 102 1.01 -29.84 11.38
C GLN A 102 1.63 -28.46 11.15
N ASN A 103 2.39 -27.94 12.13
CA ASN A 103 3.08 -26.66 12.00
C ASN A 103 4.20 -26.71 10.97
N ALA A 104 5.00 -27.78 10.96
CA ALA A 104 6.00 -28.03 9.93
C ALA A 104 5.36 -28.06 8.53
N LEU A 105 4.20 -28.70 8.39
CA LEU A 105 3.48 -28.79 7.13
C LEU A 105 2.98 -27.42 6.66
N ARG A 106 2.45 -26.59 7.57
CA ARG A 106 2.08 -25.20 7.25
C ARG A 106 3.26 -24.40 6.74
N VAL A 107 4.40 -24.48 7.42
CA VAL A 107 5.61 -23.76 6.99
C VAL A 107 6.11 -24.28 5.65
N GLN A 108 6.13 -25.59 5.42
CA GLN A 108 6.52 -26.17 4.13
C GLN A 108 5.62 -25.67 2.99
N LYS A 109 4.29 -25.62 3.20
CA LYS A 109 3.34 -25.06 2.23
C LYS A 109 3.62 -23.58 1.94
N LEU A 110 3.91 -22.78 2.97
CA LEU A 110 4.27 -21.36 2.80
C LEU A 110 5.59 -21.17 2.05
N ILE A 111 6.62 -21.97 2.38
CA ILE A 111 7.91 -21.92 1.69
C ILE A 111 7.75 -22.30 0.22
N PHE A 112 6.98 -23.37 -0.06
CA PHE A 112 6.64 -23.78 -1.41
C PHE A 112 5.93 -22.66 -2.17
N PHE A 113 4.96 -21.99 -1.56
CA PHE A 113 4.27 -20.87 -2.19
C PHE A 113 5.23 -19.73 -2.53
N GLY A 114 6.04 -19.26 -1.58
CA GLY A 114 6.96 -18.15 -1.82
C GLY A 114 8.02 -18.46 -2.88
N THR A 115 8.65 -19.64 -2.82
CA THR A 115 9.74 -20.01 -3.73
C THR A 115 9.28 -20.60 -5.05
N GLY A 116 8.22 -21.40 -5.02
CA GLY A 116 7.69 -22.15 -6.16
C GLY A 116 6.67 -21.36 -6.97
N CYS A 117 5.91 -20.45 -6.34
CA CYS A 117 4.92 -19.62 -7.02
C CYS A 117 5.42 -18.18 -7.19
N LEU A 118 5.65 -17.44 -6.10
CA LEU A 118 5.89 -15.99 -6.19
C LEU A 118 7.21 -15.60 -6.87
N CYS A 119 8.26 -16.42 -6.70
CA CYS A 119 9.52 -16.21 -7.40
C CYS A 119 9.52 -16.67 -8.88
N LYS A 120 8.55 -17.49 -9.29
CA LYS A 120 8.53 -18.14 -10.62
C LYS A 120 7.36 -17.71 -11.51
N CYS A 121 6.37 -17.03 -10.95
CA CYS A 121 5.25 -16.47 -11.71
C CYS A 121 5.72 -15.37 -12.66
N ASP A 122 4.89 -15.05 -13.65
CA ASP A 122 5.17 -14.00 -14.64
C ASP A 122 4.03 -12.95 -14.65
N PRO A 123 4.31 -11.67 -14.32
CA PRO A 123 5.59 -11.17 -13.81
C PRO A 123 5.94 -11.74 -12.42
N PRO A 124 7.22 -11.85 -12.04
CA PRO A 124 7.62 -12.31 -10.71
C PRO A 124 7.22 -11.28 -9.65
N VAL A 125 6.83 -11.78 -8.48
CA VAL A 125 6.43 -10.94 -7.34
C VAL A 125 7.54 -10.82 -6.31
N LEU A 126 8.28 -11.90 -6.07
CA LEU A 126 9.41 -11.94 -5.16
C LEU A 126 10.71 -12.31 -5.88
N ARG A 127 11.83 -11.74 -5.44
CA ARG A 127 13.17 -12.16 -5.83
C ARG A 127 13.87 -12.83 -4.65
N LYS A 128 14.46 -14.00 -4.90
CA LYS A 128 15.31 -14.72 -3.94
C LYS A 128 16.79 -14.44 -4.25
N THR A 129 17.53 -13.99 -3.25
CA THR A 129 18.98 -13.78 -3.31
C THR A 129 19.65 -14.71 -2.32
N VAL A 130 20.71 -15.39 -2.74
CA VAL A 130 21.49 -16.30 -1.89
C VAL A 130 22.90 -15.74 -1.74
N THR A 131 23.31 -15.46 -0.51
CA THR A 131 24.65 -14.95 -0.19
C THR A 131 25.40 -15.99 0.63
N THR A 132 26.56 -16.44 0.14
CA THR A 132 27.45 -17.31 0.90
C THR A 132 28.56 -16.47 1.51
N ARG A 133 28.67 -16.48 2.83
CA ARG A 133 29.75 -15.80 3.55
C ARG A 133 30.63 -16.83 4.25
N THR A 134 31.90 -16.85 3.89
CA THR A 134 32.91 -17.64 4.61
C THR A 134 33.25 -16.92 5.92
N ARG A 135 32.97 -17.55 7.06
CA ARG A 135 33.42 -17.02 8.36
C ARG A 135 34.91 -17.37 8.54
N SER A 136 35.79 -16.39 8.39
CA SER A 136 37.19 -16.50 8.77
C SER A 136 37.37 -16.18 10.25
N SER A 137 36.93 -17.06 11.15
CA SER A 137 37.30 -17.02 12.56
C SER A 137 38.03 -18.30 12.94
N GLN A 138 39.09 -18.17 13.75
CA GLN A 138 40.12 -19.19 14.04
C GLN A 138 39.62 -20.51 14.67
N ALA A 139 38.32 -20.72 14.84
CA ALA A 139 37.77 -21.90 15.52
C ALA A 139 36.83 -22.78 14.66
N ALA A 140 36.36 -22.33 13.49
CA ALA A 140 35.69 -23.19 12.51
C ALA A 140 35.52 -22.45 11.18
N ALA A 141 36.18 -22.94 10.12
CA ALA A 141 35.88 -22.53 8.76
C ALA A 141 34.51 -23.11 8.37
N GLY A 142 33.46 -22.32 8.52
CA GLY A 142 32.11 -22.66 8.08
C GLY A 142 31.64 -21.66 7.03
N GLU A 143 31.20 -22.18 5.87
CA GLU A 143 30.41 -21.40 4.92
C GLU A 143 28.99 -21.26 5.47
N VAL A 144 28.52 -20.02 5.62
CA VAL A 144 27.13 -19.74 5.99
C VAL A 144 26.43 -19.22 4.76
N THR A 145 25.41 -19.95 4.31
CA THR A 145 24.53 -19.55 3.23
C THR A 145 23.31 -18.84 3.81
N GLU A 146 23.08 -17.61 3.39
CA GLU A 146 21.94 -16.79 3.80
C GLU A 146 21.01 -16.54 2.60
N GLU A 147 19.74 -16.87 2.76
CA GLU A 147 18.70 -16.59 1.77
C GLU A 147 17.92 -15.33 2.17
N LEU A 148 17.70 -14.43 1.21
CA LEU A 148 16.95 -13.19 1.37
C LEU A 148 15.85 -13.10 0.30
N PHE A 149 14.68 -12.60 0.68
CA PHE A 149 13.56 -12.38 -0.22
C PHE A 149 13.18 -10.90 -0.28
N GLU A 150 13.02 -10.38 -1.49
CA GLU A 150 12.69 -8.99 -1.77
C GLU A 150 11.42 -8.92 -2.64
N SER A 151 10.51 -8.02 -2.31
CA SER A 151 9.40 -7.67 -3.22
C SER A 151 9.97 -6.96 -4.45
N VAL A 152 9.59 -7.41 -5.64
CA VAL A 152 9.87 -6.71 -6.90
C VAL A 152 8.65 -5.97 -7.43
N VAL A 153 7.54 -6.02 -6.69
CA VAL A 153 6.32 -5.29 -7.01
C VAL A 153 6.59 -3.81 -6.77
N GLN A 154 6.71 -3.05 -7.85
CA GLN A 154 6.76 -1.59 -7.74
C GLN A 154 5.37 -1.10 -7.33
N ASN A 155 5.29 -0.41 -6.19
CA ASN A 155 4.08 0.31 -5.83
C ASN A 155 3.94 1.47 -6.82
N ARG A 156 3.20 1.26 -7.92
CA ARG A 156 3.05 2.21 -9.04
C ARG A 156 2.20 3.43 -8.67
N ILE A 157 2.35 3.96 -7.46
CA ILE A 157 1.65 5.15 -6.98
C ILE A 157 2.11 6.40 -7.76
N GLU A 158 3.34 6.41 -8.24
CA GLU A 158 3.94 7.60 -8.87
C GLU A 158 3.47 7.86 -10.32
N GLY A 159 2.69 6.94 -10.92
CA GLY A 159 2.23 7.05 -12.31
C GLY A 159 0.76 7.45 -12.51
N SER A 160 -0.06 7.51 -11.45
CA SER A 160 -1.49 7.87 -11.58
C SER A 160 -1.74 9.39 -11.58
N SER A 161 -0.69 10.21 -11.64
CA SER A 161 -0.79 11.66 -11.84
C SER A 161 -0.93 12.03 -13.32
N ASP A 162 -1.40 11.13 -14.19
CA ASP A 162 -1.70 11.45 -15.58
C ASP A 162 -3.21 11.36 -15.85
N SER A 163 -3.88 12.41 -15.41
CA SER A 163 -5.00 12.95 -16.16
C SER A 163 -4.61 14.38 -16.49
N GLU A 164 -3.71 14.54 -17.46
CA GLU A 164 -3.58 15.81 -18.18
C GLU A 164 -4.97 16.19 -18.72
N ILE A 165 -5.66 17.06 -17.99
CA ILE A 165 -6.82 17.80 -18.49
C ILE A 165 -6.27 18.65 -19.64
N LEU A 166 -6.48 18.19 -20.87
CA LEU A 166 -6.29 18.96 -22.08
C LEU A 166 -7.23 20.17 -22.02
N LEU A 167 -6.71 21.30 -21.53
CA LEU A 167 -7.33 22.61 -21.68
C LEU A 167 -7.17 23.03 -23.15
N GLU A 168 -8.14 22.69 -23.98
CA GLU A 168 -8.28 23.30 -25.30
C GLU A 168 -8.44 24.82 -25.10
N SER A 169 -7.37 25.56 -25.37
CA SER A 169 -7.38 27.02 -25.34
C SER A 169 -7.99 27.49 -26.65
N PHE A 170 -9.26 27.88 -26.62
CA PHE A 170 -9.91 28.56 -27.74
C PHE A 170 -9.26 29.94 -27.92
N SER A 171 -8.61 30.16 -29.06
CA SER A 171 -8.19 31.49 -29.49
C SER A 171 -9.41 32.24 -30.03
N GLU A 172 -9.80 33.29 -29.34
CA GLU A 172 -10.85 34.23 -29.76
C GLU A 172 -10.25 35.13 -30.87
N ASP A 173 -10.64 34.88 -32.12
CA ASP A 173 -10.34 35.73 -33.27
C ASP A 173 -11.39 36.84 -33.32
N GLU A 174 -11.13 37.94 -32.61
CA GLU A 174 -11.97 39.14 -32.65
C GLU A 174 -11.69 39.92 -33.95
N GLY A 175 -12.57 39.73 -34.92
CA GLY A 175 -12.62 40.52 -36.15
C GLY A 175 -12.94 41.99 -35.85
N GLU A 176 -12.07 42.88 -36.32
CA GLU A 176 -12.19 44.32 -36.27
C GLU A 176 -13.54 44.84 -36.81
N THR A 177 -14.16 45.80 -36.11
CA THR A 177 -14.78 46.97 -36.77
C THR A 177 -14.83 48.18 -35.83
N SER A 178 -14.73 49.36 -36.44
CA SER A 178 -14.20 50.61 -35.93
C SER A 178 -15.25 51.61 -35.41
N VAL A 179 -14.80 52.63 -34.65
CA VAL A 179 -14.94 54.09 -34.91
C VAL A 179 -15.12 54.95 -33.62
N ALA A 180 -14.16 55.89 -33.45
CA ALA A 180 -14.17 57.26 -32.89
C ALA A 180 -14.32 57.61 -31.38
N GLU A 181 -13.18 58.09 -30.84
CA GLU A 181 -12.87 59.36 -30.13
C GLU A 181 -13.82 59.97 -29.05
N VAL A 182 -13.26 60.36 -27.89
CA VAL A 182 -12.84 61.75 -27.53
C VAL A 182 -12.47 61.90 -26.02
N ALA A 183 -11.30 62.53 -25.79
CA ALA A 183 -10.83 63.36 -24.65
C ALA A 183 -10.54 62.83 -23.22
N THR A 184 -9.30 63.10 -22.78
CA THR A 184 -8.76 63.19 -21.39
C THR A 184 -8.99 64.63 -20.82
N PRO A 185 -8.44 65.10 -19.66
CA PRO A 185 -7.65 64.49 -18.56
C PRO A 185 -8.00 64.99 -17.11
N LYS A 186 -7.35 64.40 -16.07
CA LYS A 186 -6.61 65.04 -14.93
C LYS A 186 -6.83 64.49 -13.50
N SER A 187 -5.67 64.20 -12.85
CA SER A 187 -5.23 64.42 -11.45
C SER A 187 -6.09 63.87 -10.28
N THR A 188 -5.58 63.37 -9.14
CA THR A 188 -4.46 63.85 -8.31
C THR A 188 -4.14 62.82 -7.21
N LYS A 189 -2.90 62.83 -6.72
CA LYS A 189 -2.38 62.11 -5.53
C LYS A 189 -3.10 62.50 -4.22
N ALA A 190 -3.17 61.58 -3.25
CA ALA A 190 -2.86 61.88 -1.84
C ALA A 190 -2.69 60.59 -1.02
N ASN A 191 -1.80 60.69 -0.04
CA ASN A 191 -1.21 59.67 0.81
C ASN A 191 -1.90 59.63 2.19
N CYS A 192 -1.51 58.63 2.97
CA CYS A 192 -1.33 58.63 4.43
C CYS A 192 -2.39 58.01 5.36
N ASP A 193 -1.82 57.17 6.23
CA ASP A 193 -2.07 56.98 7.66
C ASP A 193 -3.02 55.87 8.16
N GLN A 194 -2.37 54.88 8.79
CA GLN A 194 -2.90 54.08 9.90
C GLN A 194 -3.31 54.99 11.06
N PRO A 195 -4.17 54.52 11.99
CA PRO A 195 -3.59 54.08 13.25
C PRO A 195 -4.24 52.85 13.90
N GLN A 196 -3.49 52.39 14.90
CA GLN A 196 -3.65 51.23 15.77
C GLN A 196 -4.86 51.23 16.73
N GLN A 197 -5.02 50.06 17.37
CA GLN A 197 -5.35 49.85 18.81
C GLN A 197 -6.83 49.78 19.25
N SER A 198 -7.27 48.59 19.71
CA SER A 198 -7.25 48.19 21.14
C SER A 198 -8.45 47.36 21.66
N LYS A 199 -8.10 46.38 22.52
CA LYS A 199 -8.75 45.92 23.79
C LYS A 199 -10.05 45.09 23.79
N ARG A 200 -9.97 43.89 24.41
CA ARG A 200 -10.61 43.40 25.67
C ARG A 200 -10.34 41.86 25.83
N LYS A 201 -9.54 41.34 26.80
CA LYS A 201 -9.83 40.87 28.20
C LYS A 201 -11.17 40.14 28.38
N SER A 202 -11.38 39.02 29.12
CA SER A 202 -10.57 38.03 29.88
C SER A 202 -11.52 37.06 30.64
N GLY A 203 -11.10 35.81 30.94
CA GLY A 203 -11.61 34.92 32.02
C GLY A 203 -12.23 33.58 31.54
N GLN A 204 -12.05 32.39 32.13
CA GLN A 204 -11.43 31.87 33.38
C GLN A 204 -11.28 30.31 33.31
N LYS A 205 -10.16 29.78 33.86
CA LYS A 205 -9.81 28.47 34.55
C LYS A 205 -10.73 27.22 34.47
N GLU A 206 -10.30 26.00 34.04
CA GLU A 206 -9.40 24.90 34.58
C GLU A 206 -10.21 23.70 35.17
N PRO A 207 -9.70 22.44 35.39
CA PRO A 207 -8.42 21.78 35.01
C PRO A 207 -8.53 20.29 34.55
N ALA A 208 -7.42 19.68 34.06
CA ALA A 208 -6.80 18.42 34.57
C ALA A 208 -6.07 17.52 33.51
N LYS A 209 -4.82 17.16 33.89
CA LYS A 209 -4.02 15.94 33.58
C LYS A 209 -3.39 15.74 32.19
N GLY A 210 -2.14 16.23 32.06
CA GLY A 210 -0.91 15.43 32.01
C GLY A 210 -0.71 14.40 30.90
N GLN A 211 0.18 14.71 29.95
CA GLN A 211 1.32 13.86 29.56
C GLN A 211 2.29 14.71 28.72
N ASP A 212 3.57 14.61 29.05
CA ASP A 212 4.68 15.35 28.46
C ASP A 212 4.93 14.89 27.02
N ASP A 213 4.93 15.82 26.06
CA ASP A 213 5.60 15.67 24.77
C ASP A 213 6.27 17.00 24.40
N ASP A 214 7.60 17.01 24.52
CA ASP A 214 8.50 18.09 24.11
C ASP A 214 8.51 18.18 22.57
N MET A 215 7.52 18.87 22.01
CA MET A 215 7.47 19.24 20.60
C MET A 215 8.29 20.52 20.39
N THR A 216 9.43 20.38 19.71
CA THR A 216 10.29 21.49 19.32
C THR A 216 9.51 22.58 18.55
N GLU A 217 9.79 23.86 18.84
CA GLU A 217 9.10 25.02 18.24
C GLU A 217 9.12 25.02 16.70
N GLU A 218 10.08 24.34 16.07
CA GLU A 218 10.17 24.17 14.62
C GLU A 218 9.05 23.29 14.02
N SER A 219 8.58 22.26 14.74
CA SER A 219 7.51 21.36 14.30
C SER A 219 6.15 22.07 14.23
N VAL A 220 5.85 22.86 15.27
CA VAL A 220 4.58 23.62 15.37
C VAL A 220 4.52 24.73 14.33
N THR A 221 5.66 25.36 14.01
CA THR A 221 5.73 26.41 13.00
C THR A 221 5.64 25.86 11.56
N GLN A 222 6.22 24.70 11.26
CA GLN A 222 6.06 24.02 9.97
C GLN A 222 4.60 23.61 9.71
N SER A 223 3.96 22.96 10.69
CA SER A 223 2.54 22.60 10.61
C SER A 223 1.64 23.83 10.39
N SER A 224 1.93 24.93 11.10
CA SER A 224 1.21 26.21 10.95
C SER A 224 1.42 26.88 9.58
N GLN A 225 2.53 26.60 8.89
CA GLN A 225 2.78 27.11 7.54
C GLN A 225 2.04 26.28 6.48
N GLU A 226 2.00 24.96 6.66
CA GLU A 226 1.25 24.04 5.78
C GLU A 226 -0.25 24.32 5.83
N ILE A 227 -0.82 24.49 7.03
CA ILE A 227 -2.23 24.85 7.19
C ILE A 227 -2.57 26.15 6.43
N ARG A 228 -1.69 27.16 6.50
CA ARG A 228 -1.88 28.43 5.77
C ARG A 228 -1.73 28.30 4.26
N LYS A 229 -0.94 27.35 3.76
CA LYS A 229 -0.85 27.06 2.32
C LYS A 229 -2.12 26.34 1.84
N LEU A 230 -2.61 25.38 2.62
CA LEU A 230 -3.83 24.64 2.30
C LEU A 230 -5.07 25.53 2.28
N LEU A 231 -5.20 26.46 3.24
CA LEU A 231 -6.30 27.43 3.25
C LEU A 231 -6.30 28.31 2.00
N ARG A 232 -5.13 28.80 1.57
CA ARG A 232 -5.01 29.58 0.33
C ARG A 232 -5.39 28.77 -0.91
N ARG A 233 -4.95 27.52 -0.98
CA ARG A 233 -5.30 26.60 -2.08
C ARG A 233 -6.80 26.28 -2.11
N LYS A 234 -7.42 26.11 -0.94
CA LYS A 234 -8.86 25.91 -0.81
C LYS A 234 -9.63 27.12 -1.34
N ASP A 235 -9.27 28.33 -0.91
CA ASP A 235 -9.93 29.57 -1.35
C ASP A 235 -9.79 29.82 -2.86
N GLU A 236 -8.69 29.36 -3.47
CA GLU A 236 -8.50 29.44 -4.91
C GLU A 236 -9.38 28.45 -5.67
N LEU A 237 -9.49 27.22 -5.16
CA LEU A 237 -10.36 26.19 -5.74
C LEU A 237 -11.84 26.54 -5.63
N GLU A 238 -12.30 27.07 -4.49
CA GLU A 238 -13.68 27.53 -4.33
C GLU A 238 -14.01 28.67 -5.32
N ARG A 239 -13.08 29.60 -5.56
CA ARG A 239 -13.28 30.65 -6.58
C ARG A 239 -13.39 30.06 -7.98
N ARG A 240 -12.56 29.07 -8.33
CA ARG A 240 -12.59 28.41 -9.64
C ARG A 240 -13.88 27.62 -9.84
N GLN A 241 -14.30 26.86 -8.82
CA GLN A 241 -15.55 26.11 -8.85
C GLN A 241 -16.75 27.05 -9.04
N LYS A 242 -16.81 28.15 -8.28
CA LYS A 242 -17.89 29.14 -8.41
C LYS A 242 -17.93 29.80 -9.79
N MET A 243 -16.77 29.98 -10.43
CA MET A 243 -16.70 30.50 -11.80
C MET A 243 -17.20 29.47 -12.82
N GLN A 244 -16.86 28.19 -12.64
CA GLN A 244 -17.38 27.10 -13.47
C GLN A 244 -18.90 26.92 -13.31
N GLU A 245 -19.41 26.97 -12.08
CA GLU A 245 -20.85 26.89 -11.82
C GLU A 245 -21.60 28.02 -12.52
N ARG A 246 -21.13 29.26 -12.41
CA ARG A 246 -21.73 30.40 -13.13
C ARG A 246 -21.64 30.28 -14.66
N TYR A 247 -20.60 29.64 -15.17
CA TYR A 247 -20.48 29.37 -16.61
C TYR A 247 -21.48 28.29 -17.03
N SER A 248 -21.57 27.19 -16.28
CA SER A 248 -22.53 26.12 -16.52
C SER A 248 -23.98 26.60 -16.44
N GLU A 249 -24.30 27.47 -15.48
CA GLU A 249 -25.63 28.09 -15.36
C GLU A 249 -25.98 28.93 -16.59
N ARG A 250 -25.01 29.67 -17.16
CA ARG A 250 -25.23 30.46 -18.38
C ARG A 250 -25.50 29.58 -19.59
N LEU A 251 -24.77 28.48 -19.75
CA LEU A 251 -25.01 27.51 -20.82
C LEU A 251 -26.38 26.84 -20.70
N GLN A 252 -26.81 26.48 -19.50
CA GLN A 252 -28.15 25.90 -19.27
C GLN A 252 -29.29 26.89 -19.56
N VAL A 253 -29.07 28.19 -19.34
CA VAL A 253 -30.03 29.23 -19.68
C VAL A 253 -30.09 29.47 -21.20
N GLU A 254 -28.97 29.34 -21.91
CA GLU A 254 -28.94 29.44 -23.38
C GLU A 254 -29.55 28.20 -24.06
N GLU A 255 -29.32 26.99 -23.55
CA GLU A 255 -29.92 25.75 -24.08
C GLU A 255 -31.43 25.62 -23.76
N GLY A 256 -31.90 26.27 -22.69
CA GLY A 256 -33.32 26.30 -22.31
C GLY A 256 -34.17 27.37 -23.02
N ALA A 257 -33.56 28.20 -23.88
CA ALA A 257 -34.24 29.30 -24.58
C ALA A 257 -34.58 28.98 -26.06
N CYS A 258 -34.49 27.72 -26.47
CA CYS A 258 -34.90 27.24 -27.80
C CYS A 258 -36.24 26.48 -27.75
#